data_AF-A0A0A2UX44-F1
#
_entry.id   AF-A0A0A2UX44-F1
#
_cell.length_a   1.000
_cell.length_b   1.000
_cell.length_c   1.000
_cell.angle_alpha   90.00
_cell.angle_beta   90.00
_cell.angle_gamma   90.00
#
_symmetry.space_group_name_H-M   'P 1'
#
loop_
_entity.id
_entity.type
_entity.pdbx_description
1 polymer ?
#
loop_
_entity_poly.entity_id
_entity_poly.type
_entity_poly.pdbx_seq_one_letter_code
_entity_poly.pdbx_strand_id
1 'polypeptide(L)'
;MKHPSQKFAQLQYLMLALAIFIGIISLMKDGWSILTLLMFYTLAFSFVFEGMAHFAQRNTAVFIEQALRAAIILLFSTILYF
;
A
#
# COMPACT_ATOMS: atom_id res chain seq x y z
N MET A 1 4.87 -22.83 14.84
CA MET A 1 5.63 -21.59 14.53
C MET A 1 4.88 -20.82 13.46
N LYS A 2 4.36 -19.61 13.76
CA LYS A 2 3.60 -18.80 12.79
C LYS A 2 4.52 -18.37 11.65
N HIS A 3 4.23 -18.79 10.42
CA HIS A 3 5.06 -18.49 9.25
C HIS A 3 5.18 -16.96 9.06
N PRO A 4 6.37 -16.39 8.80
CA PRO A 4 6.56 -14.94 8.67
C PRO A 4 5.62 -14.29 7.65
N SER A 5 5.25 -15.02 6.60
CA SER A 5 4.30 -14.57 5.57
C SER A 5 2.93 -14.21 6.12
N GLN A 6 2.44 -14.88 7.18
CA GLN A 6 1.13 -14.57 7.76
C GLN A 6 1.11 -13.19 8.43
N LYS A 7 2.23 -12.78 9.05
CA LYS A 7 2.33 -11.44 9.66
C LYS A 7 2.32 -10.35 8.61
N PHE A 8 3.02 -10.56 7.49
CA PHE A 8 3.04 -9.61 6.38
C PHE A 8 1.68 -9.49 5.70
N ALA A 9 0.97 -10.61 5.50
CA ALA A 9 -0.40 -10.58 5.00
C ALA A 9 -1.35 -9.82 5.95
N GLN A 10 -1.24 -10.03 7.28
CA GLN A 10 -2.03 -9.27 8.25
C GLN A 10 -1.74 -7.76 8.17
N LEU A 11 -0.46 -7.38 8.03
CA LEU A 11 -0.05 -5.98 7.87
C LEU A 11 -0.55 -5.37 6.55
N GLN A 12 -0.56 -6.13 5.45
CA GLN A 12 -1.16 -5.71 4.19
C GLN A 12 -2.64 -5.38 4.40
N TYR A 13 -3.44 -6.29 4.97
CA TYR A 13 -4.86 -6.03 5.20
C TYR A 13 -5.10 -4.84 6.13
N LEU A 14 -4.25 -4.68 7.15
CA LEU A 14 -4.30 -3.51 8.04
C LEU A 14 -4.06 -2.21 7.26
N MET A 15 -3.02 -2.17 6.42
CA MET A 15 -2.71 -0.99 5.60
C MET A 15 -3.79 -0.72 4.56
N LEU A 16 -4.37 -1.75 3.96
CA LEU A 16 -5.48 -1.60 3.02
C LEU A 16 -6.70 -1.00 3.71
N ALA A 17 -7.07 -1.50 4.89
CA ALA A 17 -8.15 -0.94 5.69
C ALA A 17 -7.87 0.53 6.09
N LEU A 18 -6.61 0.83 6.46
CA LEU A 18 -6.18 2.18 6.78
C LEU A 18 -6.26 3.11 5.56
N ALA A 19 -5.84 2.65 4.38
CA ALA A 19 -5.94 3.42 3.15
C ALA A 19 -7.40 3.75 2.81
N ILE A 20 -8.33 2.80 2.96
CA ILE A 20 -9.76 3.03 2.77
C ILE A 20 -10.26 4.08 3.76
N PHE A 21 -9.90 3.96 5.04
CA PHE A 21 -10.31 4.90 6.08
C PHE A 21 -9.81 6.33 5.80
N ILE A 22 -8.53 6.49 5.45
CA ILE A 22 -7.95 7.78 5.07
C ILE A 22 -8.63 8.33 3.82
N GLY A 23 -8.91 7.47 2.83
CA GLY A 23 -9.62 7.85 1.60
C GLY A 23 -11.01 8.42 1.87
N ILE A 24 -11.80 7.77 2.74
CA ILE A 24 -13.12 8.25 3.14
C ILE A 24 -13.01 9.61 3.84
N ILE A 25 -12.07 9.76 4.78
CA ILE A 25 -11.87 11.05 5.48
C ILE A 25 -11.46 12.15 4.49
N SER A 26 -10.63 11.81 3.50
CA SER A 26 -10.19 12.75 2.48
C SER A 26 -11.36 13.30 1.67
N LEU A 27 -12.32 12.44 1.29
CA LEU A 27 -13.52 12.85 0.54
C LEU A 27 -14.48 13.73 1.35
N MET A 28 -14.49 13.62 2.68
CA MET A 28 -15.36 14.42 3.54
C MET A 28 -14.83 15.84 3.78
N LYS A 29 -13.53 16.08 3.56
CA LYS A 29 -12.88 17.38 3.77
C LYS A 29 -12.46 17.98 2.44
N ASP A 30 -13.33 18.79 1.85
CA ASP A 30 -13.01 19.58 0.67
C ASP A 30 -11.69 20.35 0.87
N GLY A 31 -10.73 20.12 -0.04
CA GLY A 31 -9.43 20.79 -0.05
C GLY A 31 -8.30 20.08 0.69
N TRP A 32 -8.52 18.95 1.37
CA TRP A 32 -7.42 18.18 2.00
C TRP A 32 -6.72 17.25 1.00
N SER A 33 -6.17 17.86 -0.04
CA SER A 33 -5.36 17.19 -1.05
C SER A 33 -4.30 16.27 -0.39
N ILE A 34 -3.66 16.73 0.69
CA ILE A 34 -2.60 15.97 1.37
C ILE A 34 -3.07 14.59 1.89
N LEU A 35 -4.35 14.45 2.28
CA LEU A 35 -4.89 13.16 2.76
C LEU A 35 -5.07 12.16 1.64
N THR A 36 -5.44 12.62 0.45
CA THR A 36 -5.52 11.77 -0.73
C THR A 36 -4.13 11.26 -1.10
N LEU A 37 -3.11 12.12 -1.03
CA LEU A 37 -1.71 11.68 -1.22
C LEU A 37 -1.30 10.65 -0.17
N LEU A 38 -1.63 10.90 1.11
CA LEU A 38 -1.37 9.96 2.20
C LEU A 38 -2.10 8.62 2.00
N MET A 39 -3.33 8.64 1.49
CA MET A 39 -4.07 7.43 1.13
C MET A 39 -3.33 6.62 0.07
N PHE A 40 -2.88 7.27 -1.01
CA PHE A 40 -2.10 6.59 -2.06
C PHE A 40 -0.79 6.01 -1.54
N TYR A 41 -0.09 6.72 -0.65
CA TYR A 41 1.14 6.22 -0.04
C TYR A 41 0.86 5.02 0.88
N THR A 42 -0.22 5.08 1.66
CA THR A 42 -0.65 3.97 2.51
C THR A 42 -1.02 2.74 1.67
N LEU A 43 -1.70 2.97 0.54
CA LEU A 43 -2.04 1.92 -0.42
C LEU A 43 -0.79 1.30 -1.07
N ALA A 44 0.18 2.13 -1.49
CA ALA A 44 1.47 1.64 -1.99
C ALA A 44 2.19 0.78 -0.95
N PHE A 45 2.15 1.18 0.32
CA PHE A 45 2.76 0.44 1.42
C PHE A 45 2.07 -0.91 1.68
N SER A 46 0.76 -1.01 1.46
CA SER A 46 0.03 -2.29 1.48
C SER A 46 0.63 -3.29 0.47
N PHE A 47 0.94 -2.85 -0.75
CA PHE A 47 1.56 -3.70 -1.76
C PHE A 47 2.98 -4.13 -1.39
N VAL A 48 3.75 -3.28 -0.69
CA VAL A 48 5.06 -3.67 -0.16
C VAL A 48 4.94 -4.82 0.83
N PHE A 49 3.96 -4.76 1.75
CA PHE A 49 3.69 -5.87 2.68
C PHE A 49 3.25 -7.16 1.97
N GLU A 50 2.40 -7.05 0.96
CA GLU A 50 1.99 -8.19 0.14
C GLU A 50 3.20 -8.83 -0.57
N GLY A 51 4.03 -8.00 -1.21
CA GLY A 51 5.26 -8.45 -1.84
C GLY A 51 6.18 -9.17 -0.86
N MET A 52 6.41 -8.61 0.33
CA MET A 52 7.23 -9.25 1.36
C MET A 52 6.66 -10.60 1.83
N ALA A 53 5.33 -10.71 1.91
CA ALA A 53 4.66 -11.98 2.24
C ALA A 53 4.94 -13.06 1.18
N HIS A 54 4.96 -12.70 -0.10
CA HIS A 54 5.30 -13.61 -1.21
C HIS A 54 6.78 -13.90 -1.33
N PHE A 55 7.64 -12.92 -1.05
CA PHE A 55 9.10 -13.12 -0.98
C PHE A 55 9.46 -14.14 0.11
N ALA A 56 8.82 -14.05 1.29
CA ALA A 56 8.98 -15.02 2.37
C ALA A 56 8.53 -16.46 1.98
N GLN A 57 7.74 -16.61 0.92
CA GLN A 57 7.29 -17.90 0.36
C GLN A 57 8.12 -18.33 -0.86
N ARG A 58 9.25 -17.65 -1.14
CA ARG A 58 10.10 -17.84 -2.33
C ARG A 58 9.41 -17.55 -3.67
N ASN A 59 8.31 -16.81 -3.66
CA ASN A 59 7.63 -16.35 -4.87
C ASN A 59 8.09 -14.93 -5.23
N THR A 60 9.26 -14.85 -5.88
CA THR A 60 9.91 -13.59 -6.24
C THR A 60 9.21 -12.85 -7.38
N ALA A 61 8.53 -13.56 -8.28
CA ALA A 61 7.78 -12.96 -9.37
C ALA A 61 6.68 -12.02 -8.84
N VAL A 62 5.89 -12.51 -7.88
CA VAL A 62 4.83 -11.71 -7.26
C VAL A 62 5.41 -10.56 -6.43
N PHE A 63 6.56 -10.75 -5.77
CA PHE A 63 7.25 -9.64 -5.09
C PHE A 63 7.59 -8.50 -6.04
N ILE A 64 8.17 -8.82 -7.22
CA ILE A 64 8.55 -7.81 -8.22
C ILE A 64 7.31 -7.10 -8.76
N GLU A 65 6.23 -7.84 -9.04
CA GLU A 65 4.97 -7.25 -9.50
C GLU A 65 4.41 -6.25 -8.49
N GLN A 66 4.37 -6.63 -7.20
CA GLN A 66 3.85 -5.77 -6.14
C GLN A 66 4.76 -4.56 -5.87
N ALA A 67 6.07 -4.74 -5.96
CA ALA A 67 7.02 -3.63 -5.86
C ALA A 67 6.84 -2.63 -7.02
N LEU A 68 6.60 -3.12 -8.25
CA LEU A 68 6.33 -2.27 -9.40
C LEU A 68 5.02 -1.50 -9.23
N ARG A 69 3.94 -2.16 -8.77
CA ARG A 69 2.67 -1.49 -8.46
C ARG A 69 2.83 -0.39 -7.40
N ALA A 70 3.55 -0.68 -6.31
CA ALA A 70 3.84 0.31 -5.28
C ALA A 70 4.62 1.51 -5.85
N ALA A 71 5.65 1.24 -6.67
CA ALA A 71 6.45 2.29 -7.31
C ALA A 71 5.62 3.16 -8.26
N ILE A 72 4.76 2.56 -9.10
CA ILE A 72 3.88 3.30 -10.00
C ILE A 72 2.94 4.21 -9.22
N ILE A 73 2.29 3.69 -8.17
CA ILE A 73 1.37 4.49 -7.34
C ILE A 73 2.11 5.65 -6.66
N LEU A 74 3.29 5.40 -6.09
CA LEU A 74 4.09 6.46 -5.46
C LEU A 74 4.46 7.55 -6.46
N LEU A 75 5.01 7.17 -7.63
CA LEU A 75 5.43 8.13 -8.64
C LEU A 75 4.24 8.92 -9.20
N PHE A 76 3.17 8.24 -9.61
CA PHE A 76 1.98 8.91 -10.15
C PHE A 76 1.31 9.81 -9.12
N SER A 77 1.12 9.33 -7.89
CA SER A 77 0.48 10.15 -6.86
C SER A 77 1.33 11.36 -6.50
N THR A 78 2.67 11.24 -6.49
CA THR A 78 3.56 12.39 -6.27
C THR A 78 3.46 13.39 -7.42
N ILE A 79 3.55 12.94 -8.68
CA ILE A 79 3.48 13.81 -9.86
C ILE A 79 2.13 14.52 -9.99
N LEU A 80 1.03 13.87 -9.61
CA LEU A 80 -0.29 14.50 -9.65
C LEU A 80 -0.46 15.59 -8.59
N TYR A 81 0.37 15.57 -7.56
CA TYR A 81 0.24 16.43 -6.38
C TYR A 81 1.25 17.58 -6.31
N PHE A 82 2.35 17.48 -7.05
CA PHE A 82 3.44 18.45 -7.11
C PHE A 82 3.67 18.88 -8.56
#